data_AF-A0A4S2UEB9-F1
#
_entry.id   AF-A0A4S2UEB9-F1
#
_cell.length_a   1.000
_cell.length_b   1.000
_cell.length_c   1.000
_cell.angle_alpha   90.00
_cell.angle_beta   90.00
_cell.angle_gamma   90.00
#
_symmetry.space_group_name_H-M   'P 1'
#
loop_
_entity.id
_entity.type
_entity.pdbx_description
1 polymer ?
#
loop_
_entity_poly.entity_id
_entity_poly.type
_entity_poly.pdbx_seq_one_letter_code
_entity_poly.pdbx_strand_id
1 'polypeptide(L)'
;MPAAEPENVAWMSERQLARAWPTIRATCLDATARANGVRNNHHVSHSTWGELRWRGYHPADVARVAAAIADGTAELQPHWRNDTPEAKLLDKRLRRENLPGAIGCALLVAIGVAIVVTFLVLTWNASGSGSSSPSYWH
;
A
#
# COMPACT_ATOMS: atom_id res chain seq x y z
N MET A 1 -29.06 29.65 2.30
CA MET A 1 -28.03 29.53 1.24
C MET A 1 -26.99 28.54 1.72
N PRO A 2 -26.80 27.37 1.10
CA PRO A 2 -25.69 26.49 1.46
C PRO A 2 -24.40 27.15 0.97
N ALA A 3 -23.40 27.29 1.84
CA ALA A 3 -22.08 27.75 1.46
C ALA A 3 -21.53 26.79 0.39
N ALA A 4 -21.22 27.33 -0.79
CA ALA A 4 -20.55 26.56 -1.83
C ALA A 4 -19.24 26.03 -1.25
N GLU A 5 -19.12 24.70 -1.15
CA GLU A 5 -17.87 24.09 -0.74
C GLU A 5 -16.78 24.47 -1.75
N PRO A 6 -15.55 24.76 -1.29
CA PRO A 6 -14.48 25.14 -2.20
C PRO A 6 -14.30 24.02 -3.23
N GLU A 7 -14.30 24.39 -4.51
CA GLU A 7 -14.24 23.48 -5.67
C GLU A 7 -12.98 22.58 -5.70
N ASN A 8 -12.09 22.73 -4.71
CA ASN A 8 -10.81 22.03 -4.57
C ASN A 8 -10.63 21.45 -3.16
N VAL A 9 -11.60 20.69 -2.63
CA VAL A 9 -11.35 19.93 -1.40
C VAL A 9 -10.37 18.80 -1.71
N ALA A 10 -9.18 18.84 -1.09
CA ALA A 10 -8.22 17.74 -1.13
C ALA A 10 -8.78 16.55 -0.33
N TRP A 11 -9.41 15.61 -1.03
CA TRP A 11 -9.95 14.39 -0.43
C TRP A 11 -8.84 13.55 0.23
N MET A 12 -9.10 13.07 1.44
CA MET A 12 -8.15 12.24 2.18
C MET A 12 -8.16 10.81 1.66
N SER A 13 -6.97 10.25 1.42
CA SER A 13 -6.79 8.82 1.15
C SER A 13 -7.08 7.96 2.37
N GLU A 14 -7.34 6.68 2.15
CA GLU A 14 -7.53 5.69 3.22
C GLU A 14 -6.34 5.61 4.20
N ARG A 15 -5.11 5.81 3.71
CA ARG A 15 -3.91 5.89 4.58
C ARG A 15 -3.94 7.09 5.51
N GLN A 16 -4.40 8.24 5.02
CA GLN A 16 -4.54 9.44 5.85
C GLN A 16 -5.70 9.27 6.84
N LEU A 17 -6.78 8.61 6.42
CA LEU A 17 -7.91 8.26 7.30
C LEU A 17 -7.45 7.35 8.46
N ALA A 18 -6.68 6.31 8.17
CA ALA A 18 -6.14 5.40 9.19
C ALA A 18 -5.26 6.13 10.23
N ARG A 19 -4.54 7.18 9.81
CA ARG A 19 -3.75 8.03 10.72
C ARG A 19 -4.62 8.92 11.59
N ALA A 20 -5.75 9.40 11.05
CA ALA A 20 -6.70 10.22 11.79
C ALA A 20 -7.47 9.41 12.83
N TRP A 21 -7.74 8.12 12.56
CA TRP A 21 -8.49 7.22 13.45
C TRP A 21 -7.66 6.00 13.86
N PRO A 22 -6.61 6.17 14.68
CA PRO A 22 -5.69 5.09 15.03
C PRO A 22 -6.34 3.98 15.87
N THR A 23 -7.46 4.27 16.52
CA THR A 23 -8.22 3.33 17.36
C THR A 23 -9.12 2.41 16.53
N ILE A 24 -9.27 2.66 15.23
CA ILE A 24 -10.15 1.90 14.33
C ILE A 24 -9.31 0.96 13.47
N ARG A 25 -9.82 -0.25 13.27
CA ARG A 25 -9.21 -1.27 12.42
C ARG A 25 -9.19 -0.81 10.97
N ALA A 26 -8.08 -1.02 10.26
CA ALA A 26 -7.93 -0.64 8.86
C ALA A 26 -9.04 -1.22 7.97
N THR A 27 -9.42 -2.48 8.20
CA THR A 27 -10.51 -3.17 7.47
C THR A 27 -11.91 -2.60 7.73
N CYS A 28 -12.08 -1.78 8.78
CA CYS A 28 -13.36 -1.24 9.23
C CYS A 28 -13.46 0.29 9.05
N LEU A 29 -12.45 0.93 8.45
CA LEU A 29 -12.44 2.38 8.23
C LEU A 29 -13.62 2.85 7.38
N ASP A 30 -13.91 2.15 6.27
CA ASP A 30 -15.02 2.49 5.40
C ASP A 30 -16.38 2.28 6.07
N ALA A 31 -16.54 1.19 6.81
CA ALA A 31 -17.77 0.91 7.57
C ALA A 31 -18.03 2.00 8.63
N THR A 32 -16.98 2.39 9.36
CA THR A 32 -17.06 3.48 10.36
C THR A 32 -17.40 4.81 9.69
N ALA A 33 -16.73 5.13 8.58
CA ALA A 33 -16.96 6.35 7.82
C ALA A 33 -18.43 6.45 7.36
N ARG A 34 -18.98 5.36 6.82
CA ARG A 34 -20.39 5.31 6.38
C ARG A 34 -21.36 5.46 7.55
N ALA A 35 -21.13 4.75 8.65
CA ALA A 35 -22.00 4.82 9.83
C ALA A 35 -22.06 6.23 10.43
N ASN A 36 -20.95 6.97 10.37
CA ASN A 36 -20.86 8.32 10.92
C ASN A 36 -21.07 9.45 9.87
N GLY A 37 -21.62 9.10 8.70
CA GLY A 37 -21.99 10.07 7.67
C GLY A 37 -20.82 10.83 7.05
N VAL A 38 -19.65 10.19 6.95
CA VAL A 38 -18.48 10.77 6.28
C VAL A 38 -18.65 10.66 4.78
N ARG A 39 -18.63 11.82 4.10
CA ARG A 39 -18.70 11.85 2.64
C ARG A 39 -17.46 11.20 2.04
N ASN A 40 -17.68 10.40 1.00
CA ASN A 40 -16.64 9.75 0.25
C ASN A 40 -16.79 10.04 -1.26
N ASN A 41 -15.67 9.94 -1.97
CA ASN A 41 -15.61 10.04 -3.41
C ASN A 41 -14.91 8.79 -3.96
N HIS A 42 -15.52 8.16 -4.96
CA HIS A 42 -14.94 7.01 -5.63
C HIS A 42 -14.16 7.48 -6.86
N HIS A 43 -12.86 7.22 -6.86
CA HIS A 43 -12.00 7.49 -7.99
C HIS A 43 -11.71 6.19 -8.74
N VAL A 44 -11.86 6.25 -10.05
CA VAL A 44 -11.52 5.16 -10.96
C VAL A 44 -10.57 5.74 -12.00
N SER A 45 -9.42 5.09 -12.17
CA SER A 45 -8.49 5.38 -13.25
C SER A 45 -8.35 4.15 -14.12
N HIS A 46 -8.55 4.34 -15.42
CA HIS A 46 -8.29 3.32 -16.42
C HIS A 46 -6.89 3.55 -16.98
N SER A 47 -6.04 2.54 -16.86
CA SER A 47 -4.69 2.53 -17.44
C SER A 47 -4.56 1.36 -18.41
N THR A 48 -3.53 1.39 -19.26
CA THR A 48 -3.18 0.26 -20.15
C THR A 48 -2.99 -1.05 -19.38
N TRP A 49 -2.62 -0.97 -18.10
CA TRP A 49 -2.35 -2.11 -17.22
C TRP A 49 -3.54 -2.54 -16.35
N GLY A 50 -4.71 -1.95 -16.59
CA GLY A 50 -5.94 -2.26 -15.87
C GLY A 50 -6.55 -1.07 -15.14
N GLU A 51 -7.56 -1.36 -14.34
CA GLU A 51 -8.37 -0.39 -13.63
C GLU A 51 -7.90 -0.24 -12.18
N LEU A 52 -7.51 0.97 -11.79
CA LEU A 52 -7.17 1.30 -10.41
C LEU A 52 -8.36 2.03 -9.77
N ARG A 53 -8.86 1.50 -8.66
CA ARG A 53 -9.95 2.10 -7.88
C ARG A 53 -9.43 2.53 -6.52
N TRP A 54 -9.74 3.76 -6.11
CA TRP A 54 -9.47 4.24 -4.76
C TRP A 54 -10.60 5.15 -4.26
N ARG A 55 -10.66 5.36 -2.94
CA ARG A 55 -11.63 6.26 -2.31
C ARG A 55 -10.94 7.43 -1.64
N GLY A 56 -11.56 8.59 -1.78
CA GLY A 56 -11.26 9.79 -1.01
C GLY A 56 -12.33 10.02 0.06
N TYR A 57 -11.94 10.57 1.20
CA TYR A 57 -12.83 10.93 2.32
C TYR A 57 -12.77 12.43 2.60
N HIS A 58 -13.91 13.03 2.93
CA HIS A 58 -13.97 14.48 3.14
C HIS A 58 -13.27 14.86 4.47
N PRO A 59 -12.23 15.70 4.44
CA PRO A 59 -11.38 15.94 5.62
C PRO A 59 -12.14 16.54 6.81
N ALA A 60 -13.10 17.44 6.58
CA ALA A 60 -13.89 18.03 7.66
C ALA A 60 -14.80 17.01 8.36
N ASP A 61 -15.35 16.05 7.61
CA ASP A 61 -16.20 15.01 8.18
C ASP A 61 -15.33 14.02 8.97
N VAL A 62 -14.13 13.71 8.47
CA VAL A 62 -13.15 12.87 9.17
C VAL A 62 -12.74 13.49 10.50
N ALA A 63 -12.46 14.79 10.53
CA ALA A 63 -12.11 15.51 11.75
C ALA A 63 -13.28 15.56 12.75
N ARG A 64 -14.51 15.82 12.28
CA ARG A 64 -15.72 15.78 13.11
C ARG A 64 -15.88 14.42 13.80
N VAL A 65 -15.74 13.34 13.03
CA VAL A 65 -15.87 11.99 13.56
C VAL A 65 -14.69 11.64 14.47
N ALA A 66 -13.48 12.11 14.19
CA ALA A 66 -12.34 11.95 15.11
C ALA A 66 -12.62 12.56 16.49
N ALA A 67 -13.22 13.76 16.54
CA ALA A 67 -13.67 14.37 17.78
C ALA A 67 -14.75 13.53 18.47
N ALA A 68 -15.77 13.08 17.72
CA ALA A 68 -16.83 12.22 18.27
C ALA A 68 -16.30 10.88 18.80
N ILE A 69 -15.26 10.32 18.18
CA ILE A 69 -14.57 9.10 18.67
C ILE A 69 -13.87 9.38 20.01
N ALA A 70 -13.19 10.52 20.13
CA ALA A 70 -12.52 10.93 21.35
C ALA A 70 -13.52 11.20 22.49
N ASP A 71 -14.67 11.79 22.17
CA ASP A 71 -15.77 12.06 23.11
C ASP A 71 -16.61 10.81 23.42
N GLY A 72 -16.38 9.70 22.72
CA GLY A 72 -17.15 8.45 22.88
C GLY A 72 -18.58 8.50 22.35
N THR A 73 -18.92 9.52 21.56
CA THR A 73 -20.25 9.75 20.98
C THR A 73 -20.40 9.23 19.56
N ALA A 74 -19.30 8.86 18.90
CA ALA A 74 -19.31 8.26 17.57
C ALA A 74 -20.00 6.89 17.57
N GLU A 75 -20.72 6.59 16.48
CA GLU A 75 -21.31 5.27 16.25
C GLU A 75 -20.19 4.28 15.90
N LEU A 76 -19.79 3.48 16.88
CA LEU A 76 -18.69 2.52 16.78
C LEU A 76 -19.13 1.15 17.27
N GLN A 77 -19.05 0.15 16.39
CA GLN A 77 -19.23 -1.23 16.81
C GLN A 77 -17.98 -1.75 17.54
N PRO A 78 -18.11 -2.56 18.61
CA PRO A 78 -16.95 -3.04 19.38
C PRO A 78 -15.89 -3.76 18.54
N HIS A 79 -16.32 -4.49 17.50
CA HIS A 79 -15.43 -5.24 16.61
C HIS A 79 -14.66 -4.36 15.59
N TRP A 80 -15.01 -3.08 15.45
CA TRP A 80 -14.29 -2.10 14.62
C TRP A 80 -13.08 -1.51 15.32
N ARG A 81 -13.05 -1.56 16.65
CA ARG A 81 -11.96 -0.96 17.42
C ARG A 81 -10.76 -1.90 17.49
N ASN A 82 -9.57 -1.30 17.49
CA ASN A 82 -8.27 -1.97 17.52
C ASN A 82 -7.62 -1.95 18.91
N ASP A 83 -8.25 -1.28 19.87
CA ASP A 83 -7.81 -1.18 21.26
C ASP A 83 -8.12 -2.44 22.08
N THR A 84 -9.02 -3.29 21.60
CA THR A 84 -9.31 -4.59 22.22
C THR A 84 -8.14 -5.56 22.03
N PRO A 85 -7.80 -6.35 23.05
CA PRO A 85 -6.69 -7.31 22.97
C PRO A 85 -6.88 -8.36 21.86
N GLU A 86 -8.13 -8.70 21.54
CA GLU A 86 -8.50 -9.61 20.46
C GLU A 86 -8.18 -9.04 19.07
N ALA A 87 -8.37 -7.73 18.86
CA ALA A 87 -8.09 -7.07 17.60
C ALA A 87 -6.58 -7.04 17.28
N LYS A 88 -5.73 -6.84 18.30
CA LYS A 88 -4.26 -6.91 18.15
C LYS A 88 -3.76 -8.28 17.68
N LEU A 89 -4.45 -9.35 18.05
CA LEU A 89 -4.11 -10.71 17.62
C LEU A 89 -4.50 -10.96 16.16
N LEU A 90 -5.64 -10.42 15.72
CA LEU A 90 -6.12 -10.56 14.35
C LEU A 90 -5.31 -9.71 13.35
N ASP A 91 -4.89 -8.52 13.74
CA ASP A 91 -4.07 -7.63 12.90
C ASP A 91 -2.69 -8.22 12.59
N LYS A 92 -2.08 -8.93 13.57
CA LYS A 92 -0.84 -9.69 13.36
C LYS A 92 -1.00 -10.80 12.33
N ARG A 93 -2.17 -11.46 12.26
CA ARG A 93 -2.43 -12.50 11.24
C ARG A 93 -2.57 -11.90 9.85
N LEU A 94 -3.37 -10.84 9.70
CA LEU A 94 -3.58 -10.16 8.40
C LEU A 94 -2.29 -9.52 7.87
N ARG A 95 -1.44 -8.95 8.74
CA ARG A 95 -0.12 -8.45 8.33
C ARG A 95 0.79 -9.55 7.78
N ARG A 96 0.59 -10.79 8.24
CA ARG A 96 1.34 -11.97 7.77
C ARG A 96 0.82 -12.50 6.43
N GLU A 97 -0.44 -12.25 6.10
CA GLU A 97 -1.04 -12.62 4.80
C GLU A 97 -0.66 -11.65 3.67
N ASN A 98 -0.25 -10.41 3.99
CA ASN A 98 0.31 -9.46 3.02
C ASN A 98 1.81 -9.65 2.74
N LEU A 99 2.43 -10.73 3.22
CA LEU A 99 3.82 -11.10 2.91
C LEU A 99 4.11 -11.66 1.50
N PRO A 100 3.15 -12.16 0.67
CA PRO A 100 3.52 -12.82 -0.59
C PRO A 100 4.14 -11.86 -1.60
N GLY A 101 3.83 -10.56 -1.55
CA GLY A 101 4.46 -9.54 -2.40
C GLY A 101 5.95 -9.33 -2.09
N ALA A 102 6.36 -9.43 -0.82
CA ALA A 102 7.77 -9.28 -0.43
C ALA A 102 8.60 -10.50 -0.86
N ILE A 103 8.01 -11.70 -0.82
CA ILE A 103 8.65 -12.93 -1.28
C ILE A 103 8.84 -12.90 -2.80
N GLY A 104 7.84 -12.42 -3.55
CA GLY A 104 7.94 -12.26 -5.00
C GLY A 104 9.05 -11.30 -5.44
N CYS A 105 9.17 -10.13 -4.80
CA CYS A 105 10.25 -9.18 -5.09
C CYS A 105 11.63 -9.74 -4.75
N ALA A 106 11.78 -10.44 -3.61
CA ALA A 106 13.05 -11.05 -3.22
C ALA A 106 13.51 -12.12 -4.24
N LEU A 107 12.58 -12.92 -4.75
CA LEU A 107 12.86 -13.90 -5.81
C LEU A 107 13.30 -13.24 -7.12
N LEU A 108 12.64 -12.17 -7.56
CA LEU A 108 13.02 -11.44 -8.78
C LEU A 108 14.42 -10.84 -8.69
N VAL A 109 14.78 -10.26 -7.54
CA VAL A 109 16.14 -9.73 -7.32
C VAL A 109 17.17 -10.86 -7.31
N ALA A 110 16.89 -11.98 -6.64
CA ALA A 110 17.81 -13.11 -6.59
C ALA A 110 18.08 -13.71 -7.98
N ILE A 111 17.04 -13.86 -8.80
CA ILE A 111 17.17 -14.35 -10.19
C ILE A 111 18.00 -13.37 -11.03
N GLY A 112 17.72 -12.06 -10.93
CA GLY A 112 18.48 -11.05 -11.66
C GLY A 112 19.97 -11.07 -11.30
N VAL A 113 20.31 -11.18 -10.01
CA VAL A 113 21.70 -11.29 -9.55
C VAL A 113 22.36 -12.56 -10.08
N ALA A 114 21.68 -13.71 -10.05
CA ALA A 114 22.22 -14.96 -10.57
C ALA A 114 22.53 -14.90 -12.08
N ILE A 115 21.67 -14.25 -12.87
CA ILE A 115 21.89 -14.05 -14.31
C ILE A 115 23.13 -13.19 -14.54
N VAL A 116 23.25 -12.06 -13.83
CA VAL A 116 24.41 -11.15 -13.96
C VAL A 116 25.72 -11.85 -13.59
N VAL A 117 25.73 -12.62 -12.49
CA VAL A 117 26.90 -13.39 -12.07
C VAL A 117 27.28 -14.44 -13.11
N THR A 118 26.29 -15.15 -13.66
CA THR A 118 26.54 -16.16 -14.71
C THR A 118 27.11 -15.52 -15.96
N PHE A 119 26.57 -14.37 -16.38
CA PHE A 119 27.06 -13.62 -17.54
C PHE A 119 28.48 -13.10 -17.32
N LEU A 120 28.79 -12.60 -16.11
CA LEU A 120 30.14 -12.18 -15.74
C LEU A 120 31.13 -13.35 -15.79
N VAL A 121 30.78 -14.50 -15.25
CA VAL A 121 31.64 -15.70 -15.29
C VAL A 121 31.86 -16.18 -16.73
N LEU A 122 30.82 -16.22 -17.55
CA LEU A 122 30.92 -16.62 -18.97
C LEU A 122 31.77 -15.65 -19.78
N THR A 123 31.60 -14.34 -19.58
CA THR A 123 32.40 -13.32 -20.28
C THR A 123 33.85 -13.32 -19.83
N TRP A 124 34.13 -13.54 -18.54
CA TRP A 124 35.49 -13.74 -18.03
C TRP A 124 36.15 -14.99 -18.62
N ASN A 125 35.44 -16.13 -18.64
CA ASN A 125 35.94 -17.36 -19.24
C ASN A 125 36.19 -17.23 -20.75
N ALA A 126 35.32 -16.51 -21.47
CA ALA A 126 35.50 -16.24 -22.90
C ALA A 126 36.72 -15.34 -23.16
N SER A 127 36.99 -14.36 -22.27
CA SER A 127 38.18 -13.52 -22.34
C SER A 127 39.48 -14.30 -22.07
N GLY A 128 39.42 -15.37 -21.27
CA GLY A 128 40.55 -16.26 -21.00
C GLY A 128 40.93 -17.19 -22.17
N SER A 129 40.04 -17.43 -23.14
CA SER A 129 40.31 -18.26 -24.32
C SER A 129 40.90 -17.51 -25.52
N GLY A 130 41.21 -16.21 -25.37
CA GLY A 130 41.62 -15.32 -26.45
C GLY A 130 43.09 -14.88 -26.40
N SER A 131 44.05 -15.79 -26.27
CA SER A 131 45.45 -15.46 -26.60
C SER A 131 46.23 -16.70 -27.04
N SER A 132 46.40 -16.84 -28.37
CA SER A 132 47.69 -17.11 -29.01
C SER A 132 47.47 -17.31 -30.52
N SER A 133 47.56 -16.24 -31.29
CA SER A 133 47.94 -16.33 -32.69
C SER A 133 49.43 -16.61 -32.76
N PRO A 134 49.90 -17.65 -33.49
CA PRO A 134 51.24 -17.64 -34.02
C PRO A 134 51.16 -17.07 -35.44
N SER A 135 51.58 -15.81 -35.60
CA SER A 135 52.34 -15.44 -36.78
C SER A 135 53.59 -16.33 -36.83
N TYR A 136 54.04 -16.76 -38.01
CA TYR A 136 55.40 -16.58 -38.54
C TYR A 136 55.52 -17.34 -39.87
N TRP A 137 55.77 -16.54 -40.91
CA TRP A 137 56.50 -16.95 -42.11
C TRP A 137 57.88 -17.46 -41.71
N HIS A 138 58.26 -18.66 -42.16
CA HIS A 138 59.47 -19.01 -42.91
C HIS A 138 59.62 -20.52 -43.03
#